data_AF-A0A6N7ENX1-F1
#
_entry.id   AF-A0A6N7ENX1-F1
#
_cell.length_a   1.000
_cell.length_b   1.000
_cell.length_c   1.000
_cell.angle_alpha   90.00
_cell.angle_beta   90.00
_cell.angle_gamma   90.00
#
_symmetry.space_group_name_H-M   'P 1'
#
loop_
_entity.id
_entity.type
_entity.pdbx_description
1 polymer ?
#
loop_
_entity_poly.entity_id
_entity_poly.type
_entity_poly.pdbx_seq_one_letter_code
_entity_poly.pdbx_strand_id
1 'polypeptide(L)'
;MMTDRGAGPSATDDGAAGRSGDAGNHWPRAVPTAREGAGRPHGGGGGAPLTVAAVASRLGVAASTLRTWDRRYGLGPTSHEAGSHRRYTPDDVARLERMRHLTLQGVAPADAARAAASADPEGQVVQLPTDGVQRGQQQADHGERLLVDPLSLAAAAVEPDLPRVQRMLDQEVRDQGIVKAWTAVAKPALAMLRQRERSDRPGVDPEAVVTAAVLGAVRDLTVSRLRGSGGGETLPNGPIVLLCAGAERRLRAHVIGGGLAERGVPSRVLRAEKAGGVDQVLQSLRERHARVLAVLGSPPGVEDIVRAVSGRGDVEVFLLGADAPSLWLPNVHRVRTPGAAVEEIAEVMQA
;
A
#
# COMPACT_ATOMS: atom_id res chain seq x y z
N MET A 1 -42.81 -13.01 -41.46
CA MET A 1 -43.61 -14.23 -41.25
C MET A 1 -43.01 -14.94 -40.04
N MET A 2 -43.47 -14.80 -38.77
CA MET A 2 -44.83 -14.76 -38.19
C MET A 2 -45.61 -16.00 -38.65
N THR A 3 -45.88 -17.01 -37.80
CA THR A 3 -46.82 -17.06 -36.64
C THR A 3 -46.35 -18.16 -35.65
N ASP A 4 -46.28 -18.00 -34.31
CA ASP A 4 -47.29 -17.85 -33.24
C ASP A 4 -48.43 -18.89 -33.17
N ARG A 5 -48.53 -19.52 -31.98
CA ARG A 5 -49.74 -19.72 -31.13
C ARG A 5 -50.27 -21.14 -30.85
N GLY A 6 -50.45 -21.41 -29.54
CA GLY A 6 -51.30 -22.43 -28.91
C GLY A 6 -50.89 -22.63 -27.43
N ALA A 7 -51.34 -21.84 -26.46
CA ALA A 7 -52.65 -21.81 -25.77
C ALA A 7 -52.93 -23.04 -24.86
N GLY A 8 -53.09 -22.78 -23.54
CA GLY A 8 -53.30 -23.75 -22.43
C GLY A 8 -54.70 -24.37 -22.35
N PRO A 9 -55.08 -25.01 -21.21
CA PRO A 9 -55.73 -24.32 -20.07
C PRO A 9 -55.31 -24.86 -18.66
N SER A 10 -55.21 -24.07 -17.58
CA SER A 10 -56.24 -23.44 -16.69
C SER A 10 -56.76 -24.37 -15.57
N ALA A 11 -56.76 -23.85 -14.33
CA ALA A 11 -57.71 -24.07 -13.20
C ALA A 11 -56.96 -24.07 -11.84
N THR A 12 -56.95 -22.96 -11.04
CA THR A 12 -57.96 -22.53 -10.03
C THR A 12 -57.94 -23.40 -8.76
N ASP A 13 -58.10 -22.94 -7.51
CA ASP A 13 -58.31 -21.63 -6.86
C ASP A 13 -58.44 -21.91 -5.34
N ASP A 14 -58.43 -20.86 -4.51
CA ASP A 14 -58.99 -20.76 -3.15
C ASP A 14 -58.39 -21.59 -1.99
N GLY A 15 -58.27 -21.11 -0.75
CA GLY A 15 -58.74 -19.86 -0.14
C GLY A 15 -58.72 -19.94 1.40
N ALA A 16 -58.82 -18.76 2.03
CA ALA A 16 -59.43 -18.47 3.33
C ALA A 16 -58.80 -18.90 4.69
N ALA A 17 -58.29 -17.88 5.40
CA ALA A 17 -58.79 -17.31 6.68
C ALA A 17 -59.22 -18.18 7.89
N GLY A 18 -58.65 -17.84 9.06
CA GLY A 18 -59.21 -18.01 10.43
C GLY A 18 -58.13 -17.68 11.49
N ARG A 19 -58.08 -16.49 12.10
CA ARG A 19 -58.77 -15.97 13.31
C ARG A 19 -58.68 -16.80 14.61
N SER A 20 -58.00 -16.18 15.59
CA SER A 20 -58.34 -16.02 17.03
C SER A 20 -57.77 -16.97 18.10
N GLY A 21 -57.27 -16.32 19.18
CA GLY A 21 -56.84 -16.88 20.48
C GLY A 21 -55.56 -16.20 20.96
N ASP A 22 -55.57 -14.95 21.44
CA ASP A 22 -55.87 -14.49 22.81
C ASP A 22 -55.03 -15.16 23.93
N ALA A 23 -54.09 -14.39 24.50
CA ALA A 23 -53.84 -14.26 25.94
C ALA A 23 -52.63 -13.34 26.16
N GLY A 24 -52.80 -12.36 27.03
CA GLY A 24 -51.96 -11.17 27.11
C GLY A 24 -50.61 -11.33 27.79
N ASN A 25 -49.78 -10.30 27.60
CA ASN A 25 -48.88 -9.89 28.66
C ASN A 25 -48.74 -8.37 28.69
N HIS A 26 -48.93 -7.88 29.90
CA HIS A 26 -49.16 -6.52 30.34
C HIS A 26 -47.83 -5.92 30.78
N TRP A 27 -47.43 -4.76 30.26
CA TRP A 27 -46.43 -3.90 30.89
C TRP A 27 -46.85 -2.44 30.71
N PRO A 28 -46.82 -1.61 31.76
CA PRO A 28 -47.48 -0.31 31.77
C PRO A 28 -46.70 0.77 31.01
N ARG A 29 -47.45 1.62 30.30
CA ARG A 29 -46.99 2.88 29.69
C ARG A 29 -46.62 3.87 30.79
N ALA A 30 -45.36 4.32 30.79
CA ALA A 30 -44.99 5.61 31.35
C ALA A 30 -44.80 6.60 30.19
N VAL A 31 -45.67 7.61 30.12
CA VAL A 31 -45.49 8.79 29.28
C VAL A 31 -44.85 9.87 30.15
N PRO A 32 -43.76 10.50 29.69
CA PRO A 32 -43.55 11.90 30.01
C PRO A 32 -43.62 12.74 28.74
N THR A 33 -44.57 13.67 28.82
CA THR A 33 -44.79 14.89 28.05
C THR A 33 -43.59 15.45 27.29
N ALA A 34 -43.82 15.70 26.00
CA ALA A 34 -43.02 16.57 25.15
C ALA A 34 -42.86 17.96 25.76
N ARG A 35 -41.61 18.45 25.78
CA ARG A 35 -41.30 19.87 25.74
C ARG A 35 -40.40 20.09 24.54
N GLU A 36 -40.97 20.68 23.50
CA GLU A 36 -40.26 21.24 22.36
C GLU A 36 -39.29 22.31 22.86
N GLY A 37 -38.00 22.08 22.59
CA GLY A 37 -36.94 23.07 22.65
C GLY A 37 -36.10 22.87 21.39
N ALA A 38 -36.28 23.79 20.44
CA ALA A 38 -35.66 23.76 19.13
C ALA A 38 -34.12 23.77 19.21
N GLY A 39 -33.52 22.78 18.54
CA GLY A 39 -32.10 22.72 18.21
C GLY A 39 -31.91 21.63 17.17
N ARG A 40 -32.13 21.95 15.89
CA ARG A 40 -31.96 21.02 14.77
C ARG A 40 -30.52 20.47 14.75
N PRO A 41 -30.28 19.15 14.90
CA PRO A 41 -29.05 18.57 14.41
C PRO A 41 -29.13 18.56 12.87
N HIS A 42 -28.18 19.23 12.22
CA HIS A 42 -28.03 19.15 10.77
C HIS A 42 -27.71 17.70 10.41
N GLY A 43 -28.51 17.12 9.52
CA GLY A 43 -28.35 15.76 9.03
C GLY A 43 -27.08 15.62 8.21
N GLY A 44 -26.02 15.13 8.84
CA GLY A 44 -24.84 14.59 8.15
C GLY A 44 -25.07 13.12 7.79
N GLY A 45 -24.68 12.73 6.57
CA GLY A 45 -24.85 11.37 6.04
C GLY A 45 -24.41 10.30 7.03
N GLY A 46 -25.39 9.50 7.50
CA GLY A 46 -25.24 8.53 8.56
C GLY A 46 -24.36 7.34 8.19
N GLY A 47 -23.06 7.47 8.47
CA GLY A 47 -22.12 6.35 8.56
C GLY A 47 -21.57 6.25 9.98
N ALA A 48 -21.48 5.03 10.52
CA ALA A 48 -20.88 4.80 11.83
C ALA A 48 -19.41 5.29 11.85
N PRO A 49 -18.94 5.94 12.94
CA PRO A 49 -17.59 6.48 13.01
C PRO A 49 -16.53 5.37 12.89
N LEU A 50 -15.56 5.58 12.01
CA LEU A 50 -14.51 4.62 11.67
C LEU A 50 -13.33 4.69 12.63
N THR A 51 -12.72 3.54 12.90
CA THR A 51 -11.44 3.49 13.63
C THR A 51 -10.29 4.02 12.77
N VAL A 52 -9.23 4.50 13.40
CA VAL A 52 -8.00 4.93 12.67
C VAL A 52 -7.47 3.84 11.73
N ALA A 53 -7.59 2.56 12.10
CA ALA A 53 -7.17 1.44 11.27
C ALA A 53 -8.07 1.27 10.03
N ALA A 54 -9.38 1.43 10.18
CA ALA A 54 -10.32 1.39 9.06
C ALA A 54 -10.09 2.54 8.07
N VAL A 55 -9.87 3.76 8.58
CA VAL A 55 -9.55 4.93 7.74
C VAL A 55 -8.20 4.76 7.03
N ALA A 56 -7.17 4.28 7.75
CA ALA A 56 -5.85 4.00 7.18
C ALA A 56 -5.95 2.97 6.04
N SER A 57 -6.70 1.89 6.25
CA SER A 57 -6.95 0.87 5.23
C SER A 57 -7.69 1.43 4.01
N ARG A 58 -8.68 2.30 4.22
CA ARG A 58 -9.46 2.93 3.14
C ARG A 58 -8.62 3.89 2.30
N LEU A 59 -7.72 4.65 2.92
CA LEU A 59 -6.83 5.58 2.24
C LEU A 59 -5.54 4.94 1.72
N GLY A 60 -5.26 3.69 2.08
CA GLY A 60 -4.06 2.96 1.66
C GLY A 60 -2.77 3.44 2.33
N VAL A 61 -2.86 4.09 3.50
CA VAL A 61 -1.72 4.66 4.25
C VAL A 61 -1.56 4.00 5.62
N ALA A 62 -0.44 4.25 6.30
CA ALA A 62 -0.25 3.78 7.68
C ALA A 62 -1.02 4.66 8.69
N ALA A 63 -1.42 4.10 9.84
CA ALA A 63 -2.06 4.87 10.90
C ALA A 63 -1.15 5.99 11.46
N SER A 64 0.17 5.80 11.42
CA SER A 64 1.16 6.84 11.75
C SER A 64 1.10 8.03 10.79
N THR A 65 0.84 7.80 9.51
CA THR A 65 0.65 8.84 8.50
C THR A 65 -0.55 9.73 8.84
N LEU A 66 -1.69 9.13 9.24
CA LEU A 66 -2.86 9.89 9.69
C LEU A 66 -2.57 10.75 10.92
N ARG A 67 -1.76 10.25 11.86
CA ARG A 67 -1.32 11.04 13.03
C ARG A 67 -0.42 12.21 12.61
N THR A 68 0.43 12.01 11.60
CA THR A 68 1.24 13.09 11.04
C THR A 68 0.37 14.15 10.34
N TRP A 69 -0.65 13.75 9.59
CA TRP A 69 -1.57 14.68 8.94
C TRP A 69 -2.44 15.44 9.95
N ASP A 70 -2.92 14.79 11.00
CA ASP A 70 -3.59 15.45 12.13
C ASP A 70 -2.71 16.55 12.74
N ARG A 71 -1.48 16.19 13.14
CA ARG A 71 -0.54 17.14 13.75
C ARG A 71 -0.15 18.28 12.81
N ARG A 72 0.02 18.01 11.52
CA ARG A 72 0.59 18.96 10.56
C ARG A 72 -0.46 19.82 9.85
N TYR A 73 -1.59 19.23 9.50
CA TYR A 73 -2.63 19.85 8.69
C TYR A 73 -3.92 20.11 9.47
N GLY A 74 -3.99 19.68 10.75
CA GLY A 74 -5.20 19.79 11.56
C GLY A 74 -6.34 18.87 11.09
N LEU A 75 -6.03 17.85 10.27
CA LEU A 75 -7.03 16.92 9.70
C LEU A 75 -7.25 15.69 10.59
N GLY A 76 -7.34 15.91 11.90
CA GLY A 76 -7.69 14.90 12.89
C GLY A 76 -9.20 14.60 12.94
N PRO A 77 -9.59 13.59 13.74
CA PRO A 77 -10.99 13.33 14.00
C PRO A 77 -11.63 14.50 14.74
N THR A 78 -12.85 14.89 14.36
CA THR A 78 -13.56 16.04 14.96
C THR A 78 -14.00 15.77 16.40
N SER A 79 -14.27 14.50 16.73
CA SER A 79 -14.56 14.06 18.10
C SER A 79 -13.35 13.33 18.68
N HIS A 80 -12.68 13.94 19.65
CA HIS A 80 -11.62 13.31 20.42
C HIS A 80 -11.90 13.45 21.91
N GLU A 81 -12.38 12.38 22.55
CA GLU A 81 -12.42 12.29 24.01
C GLU A 81 -11.05 11.84 24.53
N ALA A 82 -10.49 12.61 25.47
CA ALA A 82 -9.23 12.26 26.12
C ALA A 82 -9.35 10.88 26.79
N GLY A 83 -8.49 9.93 26.40
CA GLY A 83 -8.51 8.54 26.88
C GLY A 83 -9.27 7.55 25.99
N SER A 84 -9.93 8.00 24.93
CA SER A 84 -10.65 7.13 23.98
C SER A 84 -9.85 6.85 22.71
N HIS A 85 -10.16 5.73 22.04
CA HIS A 85 -9.60 5.39 20.74
C HIS A 85 -10.07 6.41 19.68
N ARG A 86 -9.15 6.90 18.84
CA ARG A 86 -9.45 7.85 17.75
C ARG A 86 -10.54 7.31 16.80
N ARG A 87 -11.65 8.05 16.69
CA ARG A 87 -12.80 7.75 15.83
C ARG A 87 -13.05 8.87 14.85
N TYR A 88 -13.06 8.54 13.56
CA TYR A 88 -13.27 9.47 12.45
C TYR A 88 -14.73 9.40 12.00
N THR A 89 -15.40 10.54 11.95
CA THR A 89 -16.73 10.64 11.35
C THR A 89 -16.65 10.50 9.82
N PRO A 90 -17.77 10.22 9.13
CA PRO A 90 -17.82 10.27 7.67
C PRO A 90 -17.29 11.58 7.10
N ASP A 91 -17.57 12.72 7.74
CA ASP A 91 -17.08 14.03 7.32
C ASP A 91 -15.56 14.16 7.47
N ASP A 92 -14.98 13.60 8.55
CA ASP A 92 -13.52 13.57 8.72
C ASP A 92 -12.85 12.80 7.59
N VAL A 93 -13.44 11.66 7.20
CA VAL A 93 -12.96 10.85 6.08
C VAL A 93 -13.11 11.60 4.76
N ALA A 94 -14.22 12.29 4.54
CA ALA A 94 -14.44 13.10 3.35
C ALA A 94 -13.41 14.25 3.24
N ARG A 95 -13.02 14.90 4.36
CA ARG A 95 -11.93 15.90 4.35
C ARG A 95 -10.60 15.28 3.92
N LEU A 96 -10.25 14.11 4.46
CA LEU A 96 -9.02 13.40 4.10
C LEU A 96 -9.01 12.96 2.62
N GLU A 97 -10.13 12.45 2.12
CA GLU A 97 -10.28 12.06 0.71
C GLU A 97 -10.19 13.27 -0.23
N ARG A 98 -10.80 14.41 0.14
CA ARG A 98 -10.70 15.67 -0.62
C ARG A 98 -9.28 16.21 -0.68
N MET A 99 -8.57 16.26 0.45
CA MET A 99 -7.17 16.68 0.48
C MET A 99 -6.33 15.81 -0.47
N ARG A 100 -6.46 14.48 -0.34
CA ARG A 100 -5.76 13.52 -1.21
C ARG A 100 -6.08 13.77 -2.68
N HIS A 101 -7.35 13.94 -3.03
CA HIS A 101 -7.78 14.17 -4.40
C HIS A 101 -7.14 15.43 -4.97
N LEU A 102 -7.27 16.58 -4.30
CA LEU A 102 -6.69 17.86 -4.74
C LEU A 102 -5.17 17.76 -4.92
N THR A 103 -4.48 17.07 -4.01
CA THR A 103 -3.03 16.90 -4.14
C THR A 103 -2.62 16.06 -5.33
N LEU A 104 -3.35 14.99 -5.65
CA LEU A 104 -3.11 14.19 -6.86
C LEU A 104 -3.43 14.95 -8.16
N GLN A 105 -4.17 16.07 -8.06
CA GLN A 105 -4.39 17.00 -9.17
C GLN A 105 -3.28 18.06 -9.30
N GLY A 106 -2.26 18.03 -8.43
CA GLY A 106 -1.12 18.96 -8.45
C GLY A 106 -1.24 20.13 -7.47
N VAL A 107 -2.26 20.16 -6.61
CA VAL A 107 -2.35 21.17 -5.54
C VAL A 107 -1.37 20.81 -4.42
N ALA A 108 -0.58 21.77 -3.94
CA ALA A 108 0.35 21.51 -2.84
C ALA A 108 -0.38 20.94 -1.60
N PRO A 109 0.16 19.94 -0.88
CA PRO A 109 -0.54 19.29 0.24
C PRO A 109 -1.10 20.23 1.30
N ALA A 110 -0.38 21.31 1.63
CA ALA A 110 -0.84 22.29 2.62
C ALA A 110 -2.06 23.10 2.13
N ASP A 111 -2.09 23.48 0.85
CA ASP A 111 -3.21 24.22 0.26
C ASP A 111 -4.41 23.30 0.05
N ALA A 112 -4.17 22.05 -0.36
CA ALA A 112 -5.19 21.02 -0.46
C ALA A 112 -5.84 20.73 0.90
N ALA A 113 -5.04 20.67 1.98
CA ALA A 113 -5.56 20.51 3.33
C ALA A 113 -6.42 21.69 3.76
N ARG A 114 -5.97 22.93 3.49
CA ARG A 114 -6.72 24.14 3.81
C ARG A 114 -8.07 24.16 3.09
N ALA A 115 -8.07 23.86 1.78
CA ALA A 115 -9.28 23.77 0.98
C ALA A 115 -10.23 22.65 1.47
N ALA A 116 -9.68 21.50 1.87
CA ALA A 116 -10.46 20.39 2.40
C ALA A 116 -11.05 20.67 3.79
N ALA A 117 -10.39 21.50 4.60
CA ALA A 117 -10.85 21.94 5.92
C ALA A 117 -11.93 23.02 5.84
N SER A 118 -11.86 23.91 4.85
CA SER A 118 -12.80 25.04 4.68
C SER A 118 -14.10 24.68 3.98
N ALA A 119 -14.20 23.50 3.37
CA ALA A 119 -15.37 23.14 2.57
C ALA A 119 -16.46 22.50 3.43
N ASP A 120 -17.50 23.28 3.72
CA ASP A 120 -18.83 22.82 4.13
C ASP A 120 -19.41 21.82 3.09
N PRO A 121 -20.43 21.00 3.47
CA PRO A 121 -20.94 19.92 2.61
C PRO A 121 -21.60 20.37 1.30
N GLU A 122 -21.84 21.67 1.11
CA GLU A 122 -22.45 22.22 -0.10
C GLU A 122 -21.44 23.09 -0.84
N GLY A 123 -21.19 22.72 -2.10
CA GLY A 123 -20.04 23.15 -2.89
C GLY A 123 -19.87 24.66 -3.01
N GLN A 124 -18.84 25.18 -2.36
CA GLN A 124 -18.14 26.36 -2.85
C GLN A 124 -16.83 25.94 -3.50
N VAL A 125 -16.76 26.15 -4.82
CA VAL A 125 -15.50 26.27 -5.57
C VAL A 125 -14.77 27.49 -5.05
N VAL A 126 -13.93 27.31 -4.03
CA VAL A 126 -12.92 28.30 -3.69
C VAL A 126 -11.94 28.34 -4.85
N GLN A 127 -11.98 29.40 -5.66
CA GLN A 127 -10.93 29.68 -6.62
C GLN A 127 -9.64 29.92 -5.85
N LEU A 128 -8.74 28.93 -5.88
CA LEU A 128 -7.38 29.06 -5.38
C LEU A 128 -6.66 30.11 -6.25
N PRO A 129 -5.93 31.07 -5.64
CA PRO A 129 -5.16 32.05 -6.41
C PRO A 129 -4.13 31.32 -7.28
N THR A 130 -4.19 31.54 -8.59
CA THR A 130 -3.28 31.00 -9.61
C THR A 130 -1.87 31.63 -9.60
N ASP A 131 -1.59 32.56 -8.69
CA ASP A 131 -0.33 33.30 -8.61
C ASP A 131 0.77 32.61 -7.78
N GLY A 132 0.82 31.26 -7.81
CA GLY A 132 1.78 30.46 -7.04
C GLY A 132 2.95 29.87 -7.85
N VAL A 133 2.89 29.91 -9.19
CA VAL A 133 3.79 29.10 -10.05
C VAL A 133 5.25 29.60 -10.07
N GLN A 134 5.57 30.73 -9.40
CA GLN A 134 6.90 31.35 -9.51
C GLN A 134 7.68 31.57 -8.19
N ARG A 135 7.22 31.11 -7.01
CA ARG A 135 7.97 31.32 -5.74
C ARG A 135 8.80 30.15 -5.20
N GLY A 136 8.79 28.98 -5.84
CA GLY A 136 9.51 27.80 -5.35
C GLY A 136 10.93 27.58 -5.90
N GLN A 137 11.34 28.35 -6.92
CA GLN A 137 12.63 28.13 -7.62
C GLN A 137 13.83 28.84 -6.97
N GLN A 138 13.69 29.37 -5.76
CA GLN A 138 14.81 29.95 -5.03
C GLN A 138 15.28 29.01 -3.93
N GLN A 139 16.37 28.31 -4.23
CA GLN A 139 17.38 27.85 -3.27
C GLN A 139 16.86 27.21 -1.98
N ALA A 140 16.50 25.92 -2.04
CA ALA A 140 16.58 25.08 -0.84
C ALA A 140 18.03 24.62 -0.68
N ASP A 141 18.79 25.49 -0.03
CA ASP A 141 20.06 25.22 0.62
C ASP A 141 20.00 23.92 1.46
N HIS A 142 21.15 23.28 1.59
CA HIS A 142 21.34 22.01 2.27
C HIS A 142 21.07 22.13 3.78
N GLY A 143 19.91 21.66 4.27
CA GLY A 143 19.72 21.54 5.72
C GLY A 143 18.31 21.18 6.24
N GLU A 144 17.24 21.49 5.50
CA GLU A 144 15.89 21.22 6.01
C GLU A 144 15.44 19.79 5.70
N ARG A 145 15.11 19.00 6.73
CA ARG A 145 14.58 17.63 6.57
C ARG A 145 13.29 17.67 5.75
N LEU A 146 13.26 16.95 4.64
CA LEU A 146 12.09 16.86 3.78
C LEU A 146 10.96 16.15 4.51
N LEU A 147 9.72 16.60 4.29
CA LEU A 147 8.55 15.83 4.71
C LEU A 147 8.48 14.56 3.85
N VAL A 148 8.60 13.40 4.50
CA VAL A 148 8.40 12.12 3.85
C VAL A 148 7.12 11.48 4.37
N ASP A 149 6.06 11.56 3.57
CA ASP A 149 4.85 10.77 3.75
C ASP A 149 4.31 10.37 2.37
N PRO A 150 3.47 9.32 2.29
CA PRO A 150 2.91 8.83 1.03
C PRO A 150 2.34 9.90 0.10
N LEU A 151 1.58 10.86 0.65
CA LEU A 151 0.91 11.88 -0.14
C LEU A 151 1.91 12.89 -0.68
N SER A 152 2.87 13.31 0.14
CA SER A 152 3.94 14.22 -0.28
C SER A 152 4.85 13.59 -1.35
N LEU A 153 5.15 12.29 -1.24
CA LEU A 153 5.92 11.57 -2.26
C LEU A 153 5.12 11.47 -3.57
N ALA A 154 3.82 11.14 -3.50
CA ALA A 154 2.95 11.10 -4.67
C ALA A 154 2.82 12.49 -5.34
N ALA A 155 2.68 13.56 -4.55
CA ALA A 155 2.66 14.93 -5.05
C ALA A 155 3.95 15.30 -5.78
N ALA A 156 5.10 15.02 -5.17
CA ALA A 156 6.41 15.28 -5.77
C ALA A 156 6.63 14.50 -7.08
N ALA A 157 6.05 13.30 -7.21
CA ALA A 157 6.12 12.51 -8.44
C ALA A 157 5.24 13.03 -9.58
N VAL A 158 4.21 13.82 -9.29
CA VAL A 158 3.37 14.50 -10.28
C VAL A 158 4.01 15.81 -10.75
N GLU A 159 4.82 16.43 -9.89
CA GLU A 159 5.62 17.61 -10.21
C GLU A 159 6.81 17.24 -11.13
N PRO A 160 7.31 18.19 -11.96
CA PRO A 160 8.46 17.94 -12.85
C PRO A 160 9.82 17.79 -12.10
N ASP A 161 9.85 17.88 -10.77
CA ASP A 161 11.06 17.81 -9.95
C ASP A 161 11.40 16.35 -9.57
N LEU A 162 11.93 15.60 -10.55
CA LEU A 162 12.38 14.22 -10.35
C LEU A 162 13.44 14.08 -9.24
N PRO A 163 14.45 14.98 -9.13
CA PRO A 163 15.44 14.91 -8.05
C PRO A 163 14.83 15.02 -6.65
N ARG A 164 13.70 15.72 -6.48
CA ARG A 164 12.99 15.78 -5.19
C ARG A 164 12.51 14.42 -4.73
N VAL A 165 11.92 13.61 -5.61
CA VAL A 165 11.45 12.25 -5.28
C VAL A 165 12.61 11.38 -4.80
N GLN A 166 13.77 11.47 -5.47
CA GLN A 166 15.00 10.77 -5.07
C GLN A 166 15.46 11.21 -3.68
N ARG A 167 15.63 12.51 -3.44
CA ARG A 167 16.05 13.05 -2.13
C ARG A 167 15.12 12.63 -0.99
N MET A 168 13.81 12.61 -1.23
CA MET A 168 12.81 12.16 -0.25
C MET A 168 12.99 10.68 0.10
N LEU A 169 13.18 9.81 -0.89
CA LEU A 169 13.40 8.38 -0.66
C LEU A 169 14.77 8.12 -0.03
N ASP A 170 15.83 8.79 -0.47
CA ASP A 170 17.17 8.64 0.11
C ASP A 170 17.19 9.05 1.59
N GLN A 171 16.45 10.11 1.95
CA GLN A 171 16.28 10.51 3.35
C GLN A 171 15.58 9.41 4.16
N GLU A 172 14.46 8.90 3.67
CA GLU A 172 13.69 7.87 4.39
C GLU A 172 14.46 6.54 4.51
N VAL A 173 15.19 6.16 3.46
CA VAL A 173 16.03 4.96 3.47
C VAL A 173 17.17 5.12 4.48
N ARG A 174 17.81 6.30 4.55
CA ARG A 174 18.81 6.57 5.59
C ARG A 174 18.23 6.54 7.00
N ASP A 175 17.03 7.08 7.18
CA ASP A 175 16.42 7.23 8.52
C ASP A 175 15.74 5.94 9.03
N GLN A 176 15.19 5.12 8.14
CA GLN A 176 14.33 3.97 8.51
C GLN A 176 14.67 2.65 7.79
N GLY A 177 15.54 2.67 6.78
CA GLY A 177 15.87 1.53 5.94
C GLY A 177 14.92 1.32 4.76
N ILE A 178 15.39 0.63 3.72
CA ILE A 178 14.67 0.48 2.44
C ILE A 178 13.33 -0.24 2.56
N VAL A 179 13.22 -1.22 3.46
CA VAL A 179 11.97 -1.97 3.65
C VAL A 179 10.90 -1.08 4.28
N LYS A 180 11.26 -0.23 5.25
CA LYS A 180 10.31 0.73 5.85
C LYS A 180 9.96 1.85 4.87
N ALA A 181 10.94 2.43 4.18
CA ALA A 181 10.70 3.41 3.13
C ALA A 181 9.72 2.88 2.07
N TRP A 182 9.87 1.62 1.65
CA TRP A 182 8.94 0.96 0.76
C TRP A 182 7.54 0.78 1.38
N THR A 183 7.45 0.16 2.55
CA THR A 183 6.16 -0.26 3.13
C THR A 183 5.33 0.90 3.66
N ALA A 184 5.96 1.93 4.22
CA ALA A 184 5.30 3.06 4.84
C ALA A 184 5.09 4.25 3.89
N VAL A 185 5.91 4.38 2.83
CA VAL A 185 5.90 5.57 1.94
C VAL A 185 5.68 5.18 0.48
N ALA A 186 6.64 4.50 -0.16
CA ALA A 186 6.63 4.33 -1.62
C ALA A 186 5.46 3.46 -2.12
N LYS A 187 5.17 2.33 -1.45
CA LYS A 187 4.06 1.45 -1.83
C LYS A 187 2.70 2.15 -1.70
N PRO A 188 2.37 2.82 -0.57
CA PRO A 188 1.21 3.68 -0.48
C PRO A 188 1.15 4.77 -1.57
N ALA A 189 2.25 5.49 -1.82
CA ALA A 189 2.28 6.53 -2.85
C ALA A 189 1.95 5.97 -4.24
N LEU A 190 2.54 4.83 -4.64
CA LEU A 190 2.20 4.14 -5.89
C LEU A 190 0.73 3.73 -5.95
N ALA A 191 0.16 3.23 -4.85
CA ALA A 191 -1.26 2.90 -4.79
C ALA A 191 -2.14 4.15 -4.98
N MET A 192 -1.68 5.31 -4.52
CA MET A 192 -2.40 6.57 -4.70
C MET A 192 -2.34 7.06 -6.14
N LEU A 193 -1.16 6.97 -6.77
CA LEU A 193 -0.94 7.35 -8.16
C LEU A 193 -1.75 6.50 -9.14
N ARG A 194 -1.88 5.18 -8.90
CA ARG A 194 -2.72 4.28 -9.71
C ARG A 194 -4.20 4.63 -9.75
N GLN A 195 -4.68 5.33 -8.74
CA GLN A 195 -6.09 5.77 -8.66
C GLN A 195 -6.32 7.10 -9.39
N ARG A 196 -5.28 7.69 -9.98
CA ARG A 196 -5.39 8.94 -10.72
C ARG A 196 -5.93 8.64 -12.12
N GLU A 197 -7.16 9.04 -12.38
CA GLU A 197 -7.68 9.13 -13.74
C GLU A 197 -7.17 10.43 -14.36
N ARG A 198 -6.20 10.35 -15.28
CA ARG A 198 -5.79 11.44 -16.18
C ARG A 198 -4.73 10.96 -17.16
N SER A 199 -4.62 11.68 -18.28
CA SER A 199 -3.50 11.58 -19.20
C SER A 199 -2.25 12.22 -18.60
N ASP A 200 -1.10 11.62 -18.89
CA ASP A 200 0.21 12.12 -18.51
C ASP A 200 0.90 12.81 -19.68
N ARG A 201 1.77 13.78 -19.37
CA ARG A 201 2.61 14.40 -20.40
C ARG A 201 3.66 13.38 -20.86
N PRO A 202 4.02 13.33 -22.15
CA PRO A 202 5.13 12.49 -22.61
C PRO A 202 6.38 12.72 -21.76
N GLY A 203 6.98 11.63 -21.27
CA GLY A 203 8.16 11.66 -20.41
C GLY A 203 7.91 11.86 -18.91
N VAL A 204 6.65 12.02 -18.48
CA VAL A 204 6.28 12.21 -17.08
C VAL A 204 5.30 11.12 -16.66
N ASP A 205 5.81 9.96 -16.25
CA ASP A 205 5.01 8.90 -15.62
C ASP A 205 5.31 8.86 -14.11
N PRO A 206 4.42 9.37 -13.25
CA PRO A 206 4.65 9.42 -11.80
C PRO A 206 4.93 8.05 -11.17
N GLU A 207 4.32 6.97 -11.66
CA GLU A 207 4.58 5.62 -11.15
C GLU A 207 5.99 5.16 -11.54
N ALA A 208 6.39 5.42 -12.78
CA ALA A 208 7.74 5.11 -13.25
C ALA A 208 8.80 5.93 -12.50
N VAL A 209 8.51 7.20 -12.18
CA VAL A 209 9.41 8.07 -11.40
C VAL A 209 9.64 7.52 -10.00
N VAL A 210 8.58 7.17 -9.27
CA VAL A 210 8.71 6.57 -7.93
C VAL A 210 9.42 5.21 -8.02
N THR A 211 9.10 4.40 -9.03
CA THR A 211 9.75 3.11 -9.27
C THR A 211 11.25 3.25 -9.52
N ALA A 212 11.64 4.20 -10.38
CA ALA A 212 13.03 4.49 -10.70
C ALA A 212 13.79 5.00 -9.47
N ALA A 213 13.17 5.86 -8.66
CA ALA A 213 13.77 6.36 -7.42
C ALA A 213 13.98 5.25 -6.37
N VAL A 214 13.02 4.33 -6.20
CA VAL A 214 13.19 3.15 -5.33
C VAL A 214 14.34 2.26 -5.80
N LEU A 215 14.42 1.98 -7.12
CA LEU A 215 15.53 1.20 -7.69
C LEU A 215 16.87 1.92 -7.58
N GLY A 216 16.88 3.25 -7.67
CA GLY A 216 18.04 4.11 -7.41
C GLY A 216 18.55 3.93 -5.98
N ALA A 217 17.68 4.10 -4.99
CA ALA A 217 18.04 3.94 -3.58
C ALA A 217 18.57 2.52 -3.27
N VAL A 218 17.96 1.47 -3.82
CA VAL A 218 18.47 0.08 -3.70
C VAL A 218 19.86 -0.06 -4.32
N ARG A 219 20.10 0.54 -5.49
CA ARG A 219 21.40 0.50 -6.17
C ARG A 219 22.46 1.21 -5.33
N ASP A 220 22.18 2.41 -4.85
CA ASP A 220 23.13 3.23 -4.10
C ASP A 220 23.51 2.56 -2.77
N LEU A 221 22.54 1.94 -2.11
CA LEU A 221 22.78 1.10 -0.93
C LEU A 221 23.72 -0.08 -1.26
N THR A 222 23.44 -0.82 -2.34
CA THR A 222 24.23 -1.98 -2.74
C THR A 222 25.66 -1.57 -3.13
N VAL A 223 25.82 -0.47 -3.87
CA VAL A 223 27.13 0.08 -4.27
C VAL A 223 27.92 0.57 -3.06
N SER A 224 27.27 1.27 -2.13
CA SER A 224 27.91 1.76 -0.90
C SER A 224 28.45 0.59 -0.06
N ARG A 225 27.72 -0.53 -0.01
CA ARG A 225 28.18 -1.76 0.65
C ARG A 225 29.40 -2.38 -0.04
N LEU A 226 29.40 -2.47 -1.38
CA LEU A 226 30.56 -2.98 -2.11
C LEU A 226 31.82 -2.14 -1.84
N ARG A 227 31.69 -0.81 -1.83
CA ARG A 227 32.80 0.10 -1.53
C ARG A 227 33.30 -0.01 -0.09
N GLY A 228 32.40 -0.22 0.86
CA GLY A 228 32.74 -0.37 2.28
C GLY A 228 33.46 -1.67 2.64
N SER A 229 33.34 -2.71 1.80
CA SER A 229 33.92 -4.04 2.07
C SER A 229 35.40 -4.20 1.69
N GLY A 230 36.09 -3.14 1.24
CA GLY A 230 37.56 -3.12 1.05
C GLY A 230 38.12 -4.03 -0.06
N GLY A 231 37.31 -4.85 -0.72
CA GLY A 231 37.67 -5.66 -1.89
C GLY A 231 37.06 -5.08 -3.17
N GLY A 232 37.78 -5.20 -4.29
CA GLY A 232 37.27 -4.81 -5.61
C GLY A 232 35.96 -5.51 -5.99
N GLU A 233 35.41 -5.20 -7.18
CA GLU A 233 34.10 -5.65 -7.71
C GLU A 233 33.81 -7.18 -7.72
N THR A 234 34.67 -8.00 -7.13
CA THR A 234 34.43 -9.42 -6.93
C THR A 234 33.24 -9.61 -5.99
N LEU A 235 32.22 -10.31 -6.48
CA LEU A 235 31.12 -10.75 -5.65
C LEU A 235 31.65 -11.52 -4.43
N PRO A 236 31.02 -11.39 -3.26
CA PRO A 236 31.43 -12.18 -2.11
C PRO A 236 31.40 -13.66 -2.52
N ASN A 237 32.53 -14.36 -2.32
CA ASN A 237 32.71 -15.80 -2.61
C ASN A 237 31.87 -16.71 -1.67
N GLY A 238 30.77 -16.19 -1.12
CA GLY A 238 29.90 -16.86 -0.17
C GLY A 238 28.54 -17.21 -0.79
N PRO A 239 27.74 -17.99 -0.06
CA PRO A 239 26.40 -18.35 -0.51
C PRO A 239 25.54 -17.10 -0.71
N ILE A 240 24.63 -17.16 -1.69
CA ILE A 240 23.72 -16.05 -1.99
C ILE A 240 22.25 -16.43 -1.85
N VAL A 241 21.40 -15.41 -1.84
CA VAL A 241 19.94 -15.53 -1.96
C VAL A 241 19.50 -15.27 -3.40
N LEU A 242 18.72 -16.18 -3.98
CA LEU A 242 18.00 -15.94 -5.24
C LEU A 242 16.55 -15.53 -4.97
N LEU A 243 16.17 -14.33 -5.41
CA LEU A 243 14.82 -13.78 -5.29
C LEU A 243 14.11 -13.94 -6.64
N CYS A 244 13.22 -14.93 -6.77
CA CYS A 244 12.46 -15.18 -7.98
C CYS A 244 11.12 -14.42 -7.96
N ALA A 245 10.90 -13.54 -8.93
CA ALA A 245 9.66 -12.77 -9.04
C ALA A 245 9.26 -12.51 -10.50
N GLY A 246 7.95 -12.55 -10.76
CA GLY A 246 7.38 -12.05 -12.01
C GLY A 246 7.41 -10.52 -12.09
N ALA A 247 7.08 -9.96 -13.26
CA ALA A 247 7.15 -8.52 -13.54
C ALA A 247 6.49 -7.65 -12.45
N GLU A 248 5.25 -7.97 -12.08
CA GLU A 248 4.45 -7.24 -11.09
C GLU A 248 5.05 -7.21 -9.67
N ARG A 249 5.89 -8.19 -9.33
CA ARG A 249 6.50 -8.32 -7.99
C ARG A 249 7.98 -8.03 -7.98
N ARG A 250 8.58 -7.69 -9.14
CA ARG A 250 10.02 -7.49 -9.28
C ARG A 250 10.53 -6.29 -8.48
N LEU A 251 9.77 -5.20 -8.42
CA LEU A 251 10.13 -4.05 -7.59
C LEU A 251 10.23 -4.44 -6.11
N ARG A 252 9.27 -5.25 -5.62
CA ARG A 252 9.30 -5.78 -4.25
C ARG A 252 10.49 -6.72 -4.03
N ALA A 253 10.85 -7.53 -5.01
CA ALA A 253 12.05 -8.37 -4.94
C ALA A 253 13.32 -7.52 -4.79
N HIS A 254 13.44 -6.42 -5.54
CA HIS A 254 14.57 -5.50 -5.37
C HIS A 254 14.58 -4.82 -3.99
N VAL A 255 13.43 -4.44 -3.44
CA VAL A 255 13.34 -3.91 -2.07
C VAL A 255 13.80 -4.93 -1.03
N ILE A 256 13.36 -6.19 -1.13
CA ILE A 256 13.82 -7.27 -0.24
C ILE A 256 15.33 -7.48 -0.41
N GLY A 257 15.83 -7.50 -1.65
CA GLY A 257 17.26 -7.60 -1.94
C GLY A 257 18.08 -6.44 -1.34
N GLY A 258 17.53 -5.22 -1.36
CA GLY A 258 18.10 -4.07 -0.66
C GLY A 258 18.14 -4.26 0.86
N GLY A 259 17.05 -4.75 1.46
CA GLY A 259 17.02 -5.04 2.90
C GLY A 259 17.99 -6.15 3.30
N LEU A 260 18.20 -7.15 2.44
CA LEU A 260 19.24 -8.17 2.62
C LEU A 260 20.65 -7.54 2.53
N ALA A 261 20.87 -6.63 1.58
CA ALA A 261 22.13 -5.90 1.45
C ALA A 261 22.41 -4.97 2.67
N GLU A 262 21.38 -4.39 3.28
CA GLU A 262 21.51 -3.67 4.57
C GLU A 262 22.07 -4.59 5.66
N ARG A 263 21.79 -5.89 5.60
CA ARG A 263 22.28 -6.93 6.53
C ARG A 263 23.54 -7.66 6.05
N GLY A 264 24.16 -7.20 4.96
CA GLY A 264 25.35 -7.84 4.39
C GLY A 264 25.10 -9.18 3.68
N VAL A 265 23.84 -9.51 3.38
CA VAL A 265 23.47 -10.76 2.70
C VAL A 265 23.43 -10.53 1.19
N PRO A 266 24.31 -11.17 0.39
CA PRO A 266 24.31 -11.01 -1.05
C PRO A 266 23.07 -11.65 -1.67
N SER A 267 22.43 -10.93 -2.59
CA SER A 267 21.23 -11.41 -3.28
C SER A 267 21.22 -11.08 -4.78
N ARG A 268 20.42 -11.85 -5.51
CA ARG A 268 20.16 -11.65 -6.95
C ARG A 268 18.68 -11.85 -7.25
N VAL A 269 18.12 -10.97 -8.08
CA VAL A 269 16.73 -11.07 -8.53
C VAL A 269 16.68 -11.85 -9.84
N LEU A 270 15.99 -12.99 -9.83
CA LEU A 270 15.65 -13.77 -11.00
C LEU A 270 14.31 -13.32 -11.57
N ARG A 271 14.27 -13.19 -12.89
CA ARG A 271 13.05 -12.90 -13.65
C ARG A 271 12.30 -14.19 -13.89
N ALA A 272 11.19 -14.39 -13.17
CA ALA A 272 10.45 -15.65 -13.24
C ALA A 272 10.00 -15.97 -14.67
N GLU A 273 9.65 -14.95 -15.46
CA GLU A 273 9.24 -15.11 -16.86
C GLU A 273 10.37 -15.54 -17.81
N LYS A 274 11.63 -15.45 -17.37
CA LYS A 274 12.82 -15.88 -18.13
C LYS A 274 13.54 -17.05 -17.46
N ALA A 275 12.97 -17.63 -16.41
CA ALA A 275 13.65 -18.63 -15.61
C ALA A 275 13.83 -19.97 -16.32
N GLY A 276 13.20 -20.20 -17.47
CA GLY A 276 13.44 -21.34 -18.36
C GLY A 276 12.80 -22.67 -17.94
N GLY A 277 12.30 -22.78 -16.70
CA GLY A 277 11.72 -23.99 -16.14
C GLY A 277 12.50 -24.49 -14.93
N VAL A 278 12.21 -25.71 -14.47
CA VAL A 278 12.85 -26.30 -13.27
C VAL A 278 14.37 -26.42 -13.45
N ASP A 279 14.83 -27.01 -14.56
CA ASP A 279 16.26 -27.29 -14.77
C ASP A 279 17.13 -26.03 -14.80
N GLN A 280 16.65 -24.96 -15.43
CA GLN A 280 17.38 -23.69 -15.49
C GLN A 280 17.44 -22.98 -14.13
N VAL A 281 16.40 -23.10 -13.30
CA VAL A 281 16.45 -22.62 -11.91
C VAL A 281 17.43 -23.44 -11.08
N LEU A 282 17.42 -24.77 -11.21
CA LEU A 282 18.37 -25.65 -10.52
C LEU A 282 19.82 -25.37 -10.94
N GLN A 283 20.06 -25.12 -12.23
CA GLN A 283 21.35 -24.70 -12.75
C GLN A 283 21.78 -23.35 -12.14
N SER A 284 20.88 -22.36 -12.12
CA SER A 284 21.15 -21.05 -11.53
C SER A 284 21.48 -21.12 -10.03
N LEU A 285 20.83 -22.02 -9.28
CA LEU A 285 21.14 -22.27 -7.86
C LEU A 285 22.56 -22.83 -7.71
N ARG A 286 22.95 -23.79 -8.55
CA ARG A 286 24.28 -24.42 -8.52
C ARG A 286 25.39 -23.44 -8.91
N GLU A 287 25.25 -22.76 -10.04
CA GLU A 287 26.28 -21.82 -10.57
C GLU A 287 26.57 -20.65 -9.62
N ARG A 288 25.59 -20.29 -8.79
CA ARG A 288 25.68 -19.13 -7.91
C ARG A 288 25.88 -19.52 -6.45
N HIS A 289 26.04 -20.81 -6.15
CA HIS A 289 26.13 -21.34 -4.79
C HIS A 289 24.99 -20.80 -3.89
N ALA A 290 23.77 -20.79 -4.41
CA ALA A 290 22.63 -20.25 -3.70
C ALA A 290 22.19 -21.18 -2.56
N ARG A 291 22.08 -20.63 -1.35
CA ARG A 291 21.59 -21.35 -0.17
C ARG A 291 20.10 -21.12 0.07
N VAL A 292 19.56 -20.02 -0.45
CA VAL A 292 18.15 -19.65 -0.31
C VAL A 292 17.53 -19.33 -1.67
N LEU A 293 16.34 -19.88 -1.92
CA LEU A 293 15.44 -19.47 -2.99
C LEU A 293 14.19 -18.80 -2.39
N ALA A 294 14.04 -17.48 -2.53
CA ALA A 294 12.81 -16.81 -2.16
C ALA A 294 11.93 -16.56 -3.39
N VAL A 295 10.69 -17.02 -3.38
CA VAL A 295 9.73 -16.85 -4.47
C VAL A 295 8.63 -15.89 -4.07
N LEU A 296 8.45 -14.81 -4.84
CA LEU A 296 7.45 -13.79 -4.58
C LEU A 296 6.17 -14.03 -5.40
N GLY A 297 5.07 -14.26 -4.70
CA GLY A 297 3.77 -14.61 -5.30
C GLY A 297 3.73 -16.03 -5.86
N SER A 298 2.96 -16.22 -6.92
CA SER A 298 2.85 -17.49 -7.63
C SER A 298 3.13 -17.30 -9.13
N PRO A 299 4.41 -17.16 -9.53
CA PRO A 299 4.74 -17.15 -10.94
C PRO A 299 4.43 -18.51 -11.60
N PRO A 300 4.19 -18.57 -12.92
CA PRO A 300 3.93 -19.83 -13.61
C PRO A 300 5.02 -20.88 -13.36
N GLY A 301 4.63 -22.13 -13.10
CA GLY A 301 5.55 -23.25 -12.84
C GLY A 301 6.23 -23.23 -11.47
N VAL A 302 5.84 -22.32 -10.56
CA VAL A 302 6.45 -22.21 -9.22
C VAL A 302 6.37 -23.51 -8.42
N GLU A 303 5.27 -24.26 -8.52
CA GLU A 303 5.10 -25.45 -7.68
C GLU A 303 6.10 -26.55 -8.00
N ASP A 304 6.34 -26.79 -9.29
CA ASP A 304 7.31 -27.77 -9.75
C ASP A 304 8.74 -27.35 -9.37
N ILE A 305 9.04 -26.05 -9.50
CA ILE A 305 10.33 -25.48 -9.06
C ILE A 305 10.52 -25.71 -7.56
N VAL A 306 9.53 -25.37 -6.73
CA VAL A 306 9.63 -25.48 -5.27
C VAL A 306 9.76 -26.94 -4.84
N ARG A 307 9.01 -27.87 -5.46
CA ARG A 307 9.14 -29.31 -5.21
C ARG A 307 10.53 -29.83 -5.56
N ALA A 308 11.05 -29.46 -6.72
CA ALA A 308 12.38 -29.89 -7.16
C ALA A 308 13.50 -29.33 -6.27
N VAL A 309 13.39 -28.07 -5.83
CA VAL A 309 14.38 -27.45 -4.95
C VAL A 309 14.32 -28.05 -3.54
N SER A 310 13.12 -28.20 -2.96
CA SER A 310 12.92 -28.85 -1.66
C SER A 310 13.45 -30.28 -1.66
N GLY A 311 13.25 -31.04 -2.75
CA GLY A 311 13.76 -32.40 -2.89
C GLY A 311 15.29 -32.53 -2.86
N ARG A 312 16.04 -31.45 -3.08
CA ARG A 312 17.51 -31.47 -2.93
C ARG A 312 17.97 -31.41 -1.48
N GLY A 313 17.19 -30.80 -0.60
CA GLY A 313 17.49 -30.66 0.83
C GLY A 313 18.63 -29.70 1.18
N ASP A 314 19.35 -29.13 0.20
CA ASP A 314 20.49 -28.23 0.40
C ASP A 314 20.16 -26.73 0.26
N VAL A 315 18.91 -26.41 -0.09
CA VAL A 315 18.43 -25.03 -0.31
C VAL A 315 17.15 -24.78 0.50
N GLU A 316 17.15 -23.70 1.27
CA GLU A 316 15.96 -23.22 1.97
C GLU A 316 15.07 -22.40 1.03
N VAL A 317 13.77 -22.67 1.02
CA VAL A 317 12.81 -22.00 0.14
C VAL A 317 11.89 -21.08 0.94
N PHE A 318 11.78 -19.82 0.54
CA PHE A 318 10.89 -18.85 1.17
C PHE A 318 9.77 -18.43 0.22
N LEU A 319 8.52 -18.76 0.56
CA LEU A 319 7.33 -18.37 -0.19
C LEU A 319 6.78 -17.04 0.35
N LEU A 320 6.80 -16.01 -0.49
CA LEU A 320 6.59 -14.62 -0.09
C LEU A 320 5.28 -14.04 -0.63
N GLY A 321 4.38 -13.70 0.30
CA GLY A 321 3.11 -13.00 0.03
C GLY A 321 1.87 -13.89 0.12
N ALA A 322 0.69 -13.25 0.10
CA ALA A 322 -0.59 -13.93 0.28
C ALA A 322 -0.92 -14.93 -0.83
N ASP A 323 -0.52 -14.61 -2.06
CA ASP A 323 -0.82 -15.42 -3.25
C ASP A 323 0.25 -16.48 -3.52
N ALA A 324 1.09 -16.80 -2.53
CA ALA A 324 2.12 -17.81 -2.68
C ALA A 324 1.50 -19.22 -2.69
N PRO A 325 2.10 -20.19 -3.41
CA PRO A 325 1.53 -21.53 -3.59
C PRO A 325 1.42 -22.29 -2.27
N SER A 326 0.30 -22.98 -2.04
CA SER A 326 -0.01 -23.70 -0.79
C SER A 326 0.69 -25.05 -0.72
N LEU A 327 2.02 -25.01 -0.57
CA LEU A 327 2.88 -26.18 -0.45
C LEU A 327 3.38 -26.37 0.98
N TRP A 328 3.34 -27.62 1.44
CA TRP A 328 3.85 -28.06 2.73
C TRP A 328 4.93 -29.11 2.46
N LEU A 329 6.19 -28.67 2.41
CA LEU A 329 7.33 -29.49 2.06
C LEU A 329 8.49 -29.19 3.03
N PRO A 330 9.46 -30.10 3.19
CA PRO A 330 10.67 -29.83 3.97
C PRO A 330 11.41 -28.61 3.44
N ASN A 331 12.00 -27.82 4.35
CA ASN A 331 12.81 -26.63 4.02
C ASN A 331 12.03 -25.55 3.23
N VAL A 332 10.69 -25.54 3.33
CA VAL A 332 9.83 -24.52 2.73
C VAL A 332 9.16 -23.69 3.82
N HIS A 333 9.49 -22.40 3.85
CA HIS A 333 9.01 -21.41 4.80
C HIS A 333 8.02 -20.45 4.14
N ARG A 334 7.07 -19.93 4.92
CA ARG A 334 6.04 -19.00 4.43
C ARG A 334 6.11 -17.70 5.17
N VAL A 335 6.31 -16.61 4.43
CA VAL A 335 6.46 -15.28 5.03
C VAL A 335 5.53 -14.26 4.36
N ARG A 336 4.82 -13.52 5.20
CA ARG A 336 3.73 -12.63 4.75
C ARG A 336 4.18 -11.20 4.44
N THR A 337 5.27 -10.74 5.07
CA THR A 337 5.71 -9.35 4.98
C THR A 337 7.15 -9.24 4.47
N PRO A 338 7.51 -8.17 3.73
CA PRO A 338 8.89 -7.95 3.31
C PRO A 338 9.88 -7.81 4.47
N GLY A 339 9.46 -7.27 5.62
CA GLY A 339 10.32 -7.12 6.81
C GLY A 339 10.70 -8.47 7.40
N ALA A 340 9.69 -9.29 7.73
CA ALA A 340 9.91 -10.64 8.22
C ALA A 340 10.75 -11.48 7.22
N ALA A 341 10.53 -11.28 5.92
CA ALA A 341 11.30 -11.99 4.89
C ALA A 341 12.79 -11.67 4.96
N VAL A 342 13.15 -10.40 5.16
CA VAL A 342 14.54 -9.98 5.28
C VAL A 342 15.16 -10.51 6.57
N GLU A 343 14.42 -10.49 7.68
CA GLU A 343 14.89 -10.99 8.98
C GLU A 343 15.16 -12.50 8.92
N GLU A 344 14.14 -13.31 8.57
CA GLU A 344 14.24 -14.77 8.56
C GLU A 344 15.26 -15.29 7.53
N ILE A 345 15.28 -14.72 6.31
CA ILE A 345 16.28 -15.12 5.30
C ILE A 345 17.69 -14.78 5.77
N ALA A 346 17.90 -13.62 6.41
CA ALA A 346 19.22 -13.24 6.89
C ALA A 346 19.70 -14.13 8.04
N GLU A 347 18.81 -14.55 8.94
CA GLU A 347 19.13 -15.52 9.99
C GLU A 347 19.59 -16.85 9.41
N VAL A 348 18.88 -17.39 8.42
CA VAL A 348 19.28 -18.61 7.69
C VAL A 348 20.64 -18.46 7.01
N MET A 349 20.94 -17.29 6.46
CA MET A 349 22.20 -17.04 5.77
C MET A 349 23.40 -16.88 6.72
N GLN A 350 23.15 -16.56 7.99
CA GLN A 350 24.17 -16.31 9.02
C GLN A 350 24.39 -17.51 9.95
N ALA A 351 23.46 -18.47 9.98
CA ALA A 351 23.58 -19.74 10.69
C ALA A 351 24.55 -20.70 9.98
#